data_AF-A0A8J7Q6M3-F1
#
_entry.id   AF-A0A8J7Q6M3-F1
#
_cell.length_a   1.000
_cell.length_b   1.000
_cell.length_c   1.000
_cell.angle_alpha   90.00
_cell.angle_beta   90.00
_cell.angle_gamma   90.00
#
_symmetry.space_group_name_H-M   'P 1'
#
loop_
_entity.id
_entity.type
_entity.pdbx_description
1 polymer ?
#
loop_
_entity_poly.entity_id
_entity_poly.type
_entity_poly.pdbx_seq_one_letter_code
_entity_poly.pdbx_strand_id
1 'polypeptide(L)'
;ALIGNPTVWSLLPSVDVLVFGLGGMDTLPSPLPTYLRQGIRYLRPNALRRKVRSAYQASQPMLARLLRGRPVALPPRLTVDYLDRCLLGIRSIRPELPAVAALPSVHRARSYGYVHTGHAPGTRAIADWGARRGVPLIDLPALVGEHVRTGAGNPDGMHWGWSAHRIVGEAFAMAIKNLLATD
;
A
#
# COMPACT_ATOMS: atom_id res chain seq x y z
N ALA A 1 -1.78 10.90 -5.18
CA ALA A 1 -2.88 10.51 -6.07
C ALA A 1 -4.21 11.14 -5.63
N LEU A 2 -4.62 11.02 -4.35
CA LEU A 2 -5.83 11.70 -3.85
C LEU A 2 -5.76 13.24 -3.88
N ILE A 3 -4.66 13.83 -3.40
CA ILE A 3 -4.52 15.30 -3.27
C ILE A 3 -4.32 16.05 -4.60
N GLY A 4 -4.05 15.33 -5.70
CA GLY A 4 -3.71 15.93 -7.00
C GLY A 4 -4.86 15.94 -8.01
N ASN A 5 -5.96 15.24 -7.72
CA ASN A 5 -7.13 15.24 -8.57
C ASN A 5 -8.26 16.04 -7.90
N PRO A 6 -8.59 17.25 -8.39
CA PRO A 6 -9.58 18.10 -7.73
C PRO A 6 -10.99 17.48 -7.71
N THR A 7 -11.28 16.51 -8.58
CA THR A 7 -12.61 15.87 -8.63
C THR A 7 -12.93 15.04 -7.40
N VAL A 8 -11.94 14.67 -6.58
CA VAL A 8 -12.21 13.97 -5.31
C VAL A 8 -13.05 14.83 -4.37
N TRP A 9 -12.86 16.16 -4.41
CA TRP A 9 -13.56 17.09 -3.54
C TRP A 9 -15.01 17.32 -3.98
N SER A 10 -15.28 17.29 -5.29
CA SER A 10 -16.65 17.40 -5.80
C SER A 10 -17.50 16.17 -5.50
N LEU A 11 -16.88 15.01 -5.36
CA LEU A 11 -17.57 13.76 -5.01
C LEU A 11 -17.83 13.63 -3.51
N LEU A 12 -17.05 14.33 -2.67
CA LEU A 12 -17.09 14.16 -1.23
C LEU A 12 -18.49 14.34 -0.57
N PRO A 13 -19.38 15.23 -1.05
CA PRO A 13 -20.73 15.34 -0.51
C PRO A 13 -21.59 14.07 -0.66
N SER A 14 -21.31 13.23 -1.65
CA SER A 14 -22.07 12.01 -1.93
C SER A 14 -21.35 10.73 -1.52
N VAL A 15 -20.24 10.82 -0.80
CA VAL A 15 -19.50 9.64 -0.32
C VAL A 15 -20.08 9.19 1.01
N ASP A 16 -20.39 7.90 1.12
CA ASP A 16 -20.90 7.29 2.35
C ASP A 16 -19.78 6.67 3.19
N VAL A 17 -18.72 6.14 2.56
CA VAL A 17 -17.60 5.50 3.27
C VAL A 17 -16.27 5.81 2.60
N LEU A 18 -15.23 6.03 3.41
CA LEU A 18 -13.84 6.16 2.97
C LEU A 18 -13.11 4.81 3.07
N VAL A 19 -12.50 4.35 1.98
CA VAL A 19 -11.73 3.09 1.94
C VAL A 19 -10.25 3.36 1.71
N PHE A 20 -9.39 2.90 2.62
CA PHE A 20 -7.94 3.00 2.51
C PHE A 20 -7.30 1.66 2.10
N GLY A 21 -6.94 1.54 0.82
CA GLY A 21 -6.16 0.42 0.27
C GLY A 21 -4.67 0.76 0.07
N LEU A 22 -4.01 1.31 1.10
CA LEU A 22 -2.64 1.84 1.02
C LEU A 22 -1.67 1.06 1.93
N GLY A 23 -0.37 1.38 1.88
CA GLY A 23 0.63 0.84 2.80
C GLY A 23 1.37 -0.41 2.31
N GLY A 24 0.81 -1.21 1.39
CA GLY A 24 1.50 -2.38 0.84
C GLY A 24 2.88 -2.06 0.22
N MET A 25 2.90 -1.08 -0.69
CA MET A 25 4.13 -0.62 -1.36
C MET A 25 5.14 0.04 -0.40
N ASP A 26 4.67 0.63 0.69
CA ASP A 26 5.50 1.35 1.65
C ASP A 26 6.47 0.41 2.38
N THR A 27 6.00 -0.81 2.64
CA THR A 27 6.76 -1.86 3.34
C THR A 27 7.85 -2.50 2.48
N LEU A 28 7.89 -2.24 1.17
CA LEU A 28 8.80 -2.90 0.25
C LEU A 28 10.23 -2.37 0.38
N PRO A 29 11.26 -3.21 0.24
CA PRO A 29 12.65 -2.75 0.18
C PRO A 29 12.86 -1.70 -0.91
N SER A 30 13.49 -0.58 -0.55
CA SER A 30 13.83 0.49 -1.47
C SER A 30 15.31 0.84 -1.32
N PRO A 31 16.23 0.04 -1.88
CA PRO A 31 17.67 0.22 -1.72
C PRO A 31 18.17 1.58 -2.24
N LEU A 32 17.42 2.19 -3.17
CA LEU A 32 17.66 3.54 -3.64
C LEU A 32 16.61 4.49 -3.02
N PRO A 33 17.01 5.63 -2.43
CA PRO A 33 16.07 6.64 -1.96
C PRO A 33 15.04 7.03 -3.03
N THR A 34 13.78 7.23 -2.62
CA THR A 34 12.66 7.47 -3.53
C THR A 34 12.90 8.62 -4.50
N TYR A 35 13.50 9.72 -4.06
CA TYR A 35 13.85 10.86 -4.93
C TYR A 35 14.79 10.45 -6.07
N LEU A 36 15.84 9.67 -5.78
CA LEU A 36 16.79 9.20 -6.80
C LEU A 36 16.13 8.20 -7.74
N ARG A 37 15.36 7.25 -7.20
CA ARG A 37 14.63 6.25 -7.99
C ARG A 37 13.63 6.88 -8.94
N GLN A 38 12.84 7.84 -8.47
CA GLN A 38 11.92 8.61 -9.32
C GLN A 38 12.67 9.53 -10.28
N GLY A 39 13.83 10.05 -9.85
CA GLY A 39 14.74 10.90 -10.62
C GLY A 39 15.21 10.26 -11.94
N ILE A 40 15.31 8.93 -11.99
CA ILE A 40 15.72 8.18 -13.20
C ILE A 40 14.91 8.61 -14.44
N ARG A 41 13.62 8.96 -14.29
CA ARG A 41 12.76 9.37 -15.41
C ARG A 41 13.22 10.64 -16.12
N TYR A 42 13.96 11.49 -15.42
CA TYR A 42 14.46 12.77 -15.92
C TYR A 42 15.83 12.66 -16.61
N LEU A 43 16.53 11.53 -16.47
CA LEU A 43 17.83 11.35 -17.11
C LEU A 43 17.75 11.48 -18.64
N ARG A 44 18.73 12.18 -19.22
CA ARG A 44 18.90 12.36 -20.65
C ARG A 44 20.36 12.11 -21.03
N PRO A 45 20.64 11.61 -22.25
CA PRO A 45 19.68 11.22 -23.30
C PRO A 45 18.88 9.96 -22.95
N ASN A 46 17.88 9.60 -23.77
CA ASN A 46 17.00 8.43 -23.53
C ASN A 46 17.76 7.12 -23.28
N ALA A 47 18.92 6.93 -23.92
CA ALA A 47 19.77 5.77 -23.73
C ALA A 47 20.31 5.66 -22.29
N LEU A 48 20.70 6.78 -21.68
CA LEU A 48 21.18 6.82 -20.29
C LEU A 48 20.08 6.38 -19.32
N ARG A 49 18.87 6.97 -19.46
CA ARG A 49 17.71 6.58 -18.66
C ARG A 49 17.42 5.08 -18.72
N ARG A 50 17.45 4.49 -19.92
CA ARG A 50 17.23 3.05 -20.10
C ARG A 50 18.29 2.23 -19.39
N LYS A 51 19.58 2.56 -19.59
CA LYS A 51 20.70 1.87 -18.95
C LYS A 51 20.60 1.92 -17.42
N VAL A 52 20.38 3.10 -16.85
CA VAL A 52 20.25 3.27 -15.39
C VAL A 52 19.04 2.52 -14.85
N ARG A 53 17.88 2.61 -15.51
CA ARG A 53 16.68 1.86 -15.09
C ARG A 53 16.92 0.35 -15.10
N SER A 54 17.52 -0.18 -16.17
CA SER A 54 17.82 -1.61 -16.29
C SER A 54 18.83 -2.07 -15.23
N ALA A 55 19.89 -1.30 -14.99
CA ALA A 55 20.87 -1.59 -13.95
C ALA A 55 20.26 -1.58 -12.54
N TYR A 56 19.38 -0.61 -12.26
CA TYR A 56 18.64 -0.55 -11.01
C TYR A 56 17.73 -1.78 -10.84
N GLN A 57 16.93 -2.12 -11.86
CA GLN A 57 16.03 -3.28 -11.80
C GLN A 57 16.78 -4.60 -11.61
N ALA A 58 17.93 -4.76 -12.26
CA ALA A 58 18.76 -5.95 -12.13
C ALA A 58 19.41 -6.07 -10.74
N SER A 59 19.83 -4.94 -10.15
CA SER A 59 20.50 -4.94 -8.83
C SER A 59 19.51 -4.97 -7.66
N GLN A 60 18.29 -4.46 -7.82
CA GLN A 60 17.27 -4.36 -6.77
C GLN A 60 17.10 -5.62 -5.91
N PRO A 61 16.88 -6.84 -6.46
CA PRO A 61 16.66 -8.02 -5.63
C PRO A 61 17.90 -8.42 -4.82
N MET A 62 19.09 -8.22 -5.37
CA MET A 62 20.34 -8.49 -4.64
C MET A 62 20.57 -7.45 -3.56
N LEU A 63 20.35 -6.16 -3.84
CA LEU A 63 20.48 -5.08 -2.87
C LEU A 63 19.46 -5.20 -1.74
N ALA A 64 18.21 -5.60 -2.06
CA ALA A 64 17.18 -5.87 -1.06
C ALA A 64 17.64 -6.96 -0.07
N ARG A 65 18.26 -8.04 -0.57
CA ARG A 65 18.81 -9.11 0.28
C ARG A 65 20.03 -8.64 1.07
N LEU A 66 20.99 -7.99 0.40
CA LEU A 66 22.24 -7.50 1.00
C LEU A 66 21.96 -6.54 2.16
N LEU A 67 21.04 -5.60 1.96
CA LEU A 67 20.66 -4.61 2.97
C LEU A 67 19.55 -5.09 3.91
N ARG A 68 19.18 -6.38 3.85
CA ARG A 68 18.13 -7.00 4.68
C ARG A 68 16.82 -6.20 4.66
N GLY A 69 16.43 -5.73 3.48
CA GLY A 69 15.19 -5.00 3.24
C GLY A 69 15.19 -3.55 3.69
N ARG A 70 16.34 -2.99 4.05
CA ARG A 70 16.46 -1.61 4.54
C ARG A 70 17.18 -0.70 3.52
N PRO A 71 16.77 0.56 3.37
CA PRO A 71 15.52 1.12 3.89
C PRO A 71 14.29 0.55 3.14
N VAL A 72 13.12 0.70 3.73
CA VAL A 72 11.83 0.45 3.05
C VAL A 72 11.43 1.68 2.23
N ALA A 73 10.48 1.54 1.32
CA ALA A 73 10.00 2.62 0.46
C ALA A 73 9.45 3.81 1.24
N LEU A 74 8.75 3.53 2.34
CA LEU A 74 8.33 4.54 3.30
C LEU A 74 8.34 3.97 4.73
N PRO A 75 9.04 4.61 5.69
CA PRO A 75 9.05 4.16 7.08
C PRO A 75 7.64 4.12 7.70
N PRO A 76 7.33 3.15 8.59
CA PRO A 76 6.00 2.98 9.17
C PRO A 76 5.40 4.26 9.79
N ARG A 77 6.23 5.09 10.47
CA ARG A 77 5.74 6.35 11.06
C ARG A 77 5.18 7.31 10.01
N LEU A 78 5.79 7.34 8.81
CA LEU A 78 5.37 8.24 7.74
C LEU A 78 4.14 7.68 7.02
N THR A 79 4.04 6.36 6.85
CA THR A 79 2.79 5.73 6.39
C THR A 79 1.62 6.11 7.29
N VAL A 80 1.79 6.00 8.62
CA VAL A 80 0.77 6.41 9.59
C VAL A 80 0.48 7.91 9.50
N ASP A 81 1.50 8.77 9.45
CA ASP A 81 1.31 10.23 9.31
C ASP A 81 0.49 10.59 8.06
N TYR A 82 0.75 9.95 6.92
CA TYR A 82 -0.04 10.19 5.71
C TYR A 82 -1.46 9.65 5.78
N LEU A 83 -1.67 8.45 6.35
CA LEU A 83 -3.01 7.91 6.59
C LEU A 83 -3.81 8.87 7.50
N ASP A 84 -3.16 9.36 8.55
CA ASP A 84 -3.77 10.27 9.50
C ASP A 84 -4.13 11.61 8.86
N ARG A 85 -3.23 12.20 8.08
CA ARG A 85 -3.51 13.44 7.34
C ARG A 85 -4.64 13.28 6.32
N CYS A 86 -4.70 12.14 5.63
CA CYS A 86 -5.81 11.86 4.71
C CYS A 86 -7.15 11.77 5.46
N LEU A 87 -7.19 11.01 6.56
CA LEU A 87 -8.40 10.84 7.36
C LEU A 87 -8.86 12.17 7.96
N LEU A 88 -7.97 12.91 8.62
CA LEU A 88 -8.27 14.20 9.24
C LEU A 88 -8.64 15.26 8.19
N GLY A 89 -7.96 15.27 7.05
CA GLY A 89 -8.28 16.16 5.94
C GLY A 89 -9.71 15.96 5.45
N ILE A 90 -10.13 14.71 5.26
CA ILE A 90 -11.50 14.39 4.85
C ILE A 90 -12.51 14.71 5.97
N ARG A 91 -12.20 14.33 7.22
CA ARG A 91 -13.08 14.58 8.38
C ARG A 91 -13.19 16.05 8.76
N SER A 92 -12.28 16.92 8.32
CA SER A 92 -12.45 18.36 8.48
C SER A 92 -13.65 18.92 7.70
N ILE A 93 -14.10 18.20 6.66
CA ILE A 93 -15.26 18.56 5.83
C ILE A 93 -16.46 17.63 6.11
N ARG A 94 -16.20 16.33 6.33
CA ARG A 94 -17.21 15.31 6.64
C ARG A 94 -16.85 14.62 7.98
N PRO A 95 -17.13 15.24 9.13
CA PRO A 95 -16.66 14.77 10.45
C PRO A 95 -17.01 13.32 10.75
N GLU A 96 -18.24 12.93 10.44
CA GLU A 96 -18.80 11.62 10.75
C GLU A 96 -18.58 10.59 9.65
N LEU A 97 -17.84 10.90 8.57
CA LEU A 97 -17.66 9.94 7.49
C LEU A 97 -16.94 8.67 8.03
N PRO A 98 -17.60 7.50 7.96
CA PRO A 98 -16.97 6.26 8.39
C PRO A 98 -15.84 5.90 7.44
N ALA A 99 -14.84 5.20 7.98
CA ALA A 99 -13.68 4.78 7.22
C ALA A 99 -13.32 3.34 7.54
N VAL A 100 -12.80 2.62 6.55
CA VAL A 100 -12.22 1.27 6.68
C VAL A 100 -10.87 1.24 5.96
N ALA A 101 -9.90 0.51 6.50
CA ALA A 101 -8.57 0.36 5.93
C ALA A 101 -8.21 -1.11 5.70
N ALA A 102 -7.16 -1.36 4.91
CA ALA A 102 -6.49 -2.65 4.85
C ALA A 102 -5.14 -2.60 5.59
N LEU A 103 -4.78 -3.72 6.22
CA LEU A 103 -3.39 -3.98 6.57
C LEU A 103 -2.57 -4.23 5.30
N PRO A 104 -1.25 -3.94 5.28
CA PRO A 104 -0.38 -4.22 4.14
C PRO A 104 -0.47 -5.70 3.73
N SER A 105 -0.64 -5.95 2.43
CA SER A 105 -0.64 -7.32 1.91
C SER A 105 0.77 -7.95 1.93
N VAL A 106 0.81 -9.28 1.81
CA VAL A 106 2.03 -10.06 1.61
C VAL A 106 2.39 -10.15 0.13
N HIS A 107 3.64 -10.53 -0.18
CA HIS A 107 4.09 -10.75 -1.56
C HIS A 107 5.12 -11.88 -1.67
N ARG A 108 5.27 -12.46 -2.86
CA ARG A 108 6.36 -13.37 -3.25
C ARG A 108 7.20 -12.79 -4.40
N ALA A 109 7.32 -11.48 -4.44
CA ALA A 109 7.99 -10.76 -5.51
C ALA A 109 9.49 -11.07 -5.62
N ARG A 110 9.90 -11.69 -6.74
CA ARG A 110 11.32 -11.92 -7.06
C ARG A 110 12.08 -10.60 -7.23
N SER A 111 11.42 -9.56 -7.72
CA SER A 111 12.00 -8.22 -7.92
C SER A 111 12.49 -7.56 -6.62
N TYR A 112 11.94 -7.95 -5.48
CA TYR A 112 12.39 -7.51 -4.15
C TYR A 112 13.23 -8.58 -3.43
N GLY A 113 13.70 -9.60 -4.15
CA GLY A 113 14.51 -10.68 -3.59
C GLY A 113 13.77 -11.51 -2.55
N TYR A 114 12.43 -11.55 -2.60
CA TYR A 114 11.55 -12.17 -1.60
C TYR A 114 11.71 -11.58 -0.18
N VAL A 115 12.33 -10.41 -0.05
CA VAL A 115 12.56 -9.78 1.25
C VAL A 115 11.29 -9.10 1.75
N HIS A 116 10.91 -9.41 2.99
CA HIS A 116 9.66 -8.97 3.60
C HIS A 116 9.85 -8.25 4.95
N THR A 117 11.08 -7.83 5.25
CA THR A 117 11.47 -7.26 6.56
C THR A 117 10.67 -6.03 6.97
N GLY A 118 10.16 -5.25 6.01
CA GLY A 118 9.35 -4.06 6.27
C GLY A 118 7.88 -4.33 6.64
N HIS A 119 7.37 -5.53 6.35
CA HIS A 119 5.95 -5.84 6.49
C HIS A 119 5.50 -5.81 7.94
N ALA A 120 6.10 -6.60 8.82
CA ALA A 120 5.67 -6.69 10.22
C ALA A 120 5.71 -5.33 10.96
N PRO A 121 6.76 -4.49 10.84
CA PRO A 121 6.72 -3.13 11.40
C PRO A 121 5.62 -2.24 10.82
N GLY A 122 5.37 -2.31 9.50
CA GLY A 122 4.32 -1.54 8.83
C GLY A 122 2.92 -1.96 9.29
N THR A 123 2.66 -3.26 9.32
CA THR A 123 1.41 -3.86 9.78
C THR A 123 1.09 -3.45 11.22
N ARG A 124 2.07 -3.54 12.14
CA ARG A 124 1.87 -3.09 13.53
C ARG A 124 1.53 -1.60 13.61
N ALA A 125 2.27 -0.75 12.90
CA ALA A 125 2.02 0.70 12.95
C ALA A 125 0.62 1.09 12.42
N ILE A 126 0.16 0.43 11.35
CA ILE A 126 -1.19 0.65 10.80
C ILE A 126 -2.26 0.06 11.73
N ALA A 127 -2.00 -1.11 12.34
CA ALA A 127 -2.89 -1.69 13.35
C ALA A 127 -3.10 -0.75 14.53
N ASP A 128 -2.01 -0.24 15.11
CA ASP A 128 -2.07 0.71 16.23
C ASP A 128 -2.78 2.01 15.83
N TRP A 129 -2.56 2.50 14.61
CA TRP A 129 -3.27 3.67 14.09
C TRP A 129 -4.77 3.42 13.95
N GLY A 130 -5.18 2.30 13.36
CA GLY A 130 -6.58 1.94 13.19
C GLY A 130 -7.31 1.85 14.52
N ALA A 131 -6.69 1.21 15.52
CA ALA A 131 -7.22 1.16 16.88
C ALA A 131 -7.39 2.55 17.50
N ARG A 132 -6.39 3.44 17.38
CA ARG A 132 -6.48 4.82 17.91
C ARG A 132 -7.51 5.69 17.20
N ARG A 133 -7.79 5.44 15.92
CA ARG A 133 -8.72 6.25 15.10
C ARG A 133 -10.12 5.65 14.97
N GLY A 134 -10.35 4.48 15.56
CA GLY A 134 -11.61 3.75 15.39
C GLY A 134 -11.86 3.36 13.93
N VAL A 135 -10.81 3.04 13.18
CA VAL A 135 -10.91 2.61 11.77
C VAL A 135 -10.76 1.09 11.71
N PRO A 136 -11.81 0.33 11.33
CA PRO A 136 -11.70 -1.10 11.14
C PRO A 136 -10.68 -1.46 10.06
N LEU A 137 -9.98 -2.59 10.26
CA LEU A 137 -8.90 -3.03 9.40
C LEU A 137 -9.19 -4.41 8.80
N ILE A 138 -9.07 -4.51 7.48
CA ILE A 138 -9.11 -5.77 6.74
C ILE A 138 -7.72 -6.42 6.75
N ASP A 139 -7.63 -7.64 7.29
CA ASP A 139 -6.40 -8.44 7.33
C ASP A 139 -6.13 -9.10 5.96
N LEU A 140 -5.51 -8.32 5.06
CA LEU A 140 -5.13 -8.84 3.74
C LEU A 140 -4.21 -10.08 3.82
N PRO A 141 -3.16 -10.12 4.68
CA PRO A 141 -2.36 -11.34 4.86
C PRO A 141 -3.19 -12.59 5.14
N ALA A 142 -4.19 -12.52 6.02
CA ALA A 142 -5.07 -13.65 6.31
C ALA A 142 -5.92 -14.06 5.10
N LEU A 143 -6.43 -13.10 4.32
CA LEU A 143 -7.30 -13.35 3.18
C LEU A 143 -6.56 -13.89 1.94
N VAL A 144 -5.36 -13.37 1.67
CA VAL A 144 -4.65 -13.63 0.40
C VAL A 144 -3.33 -14.37 0.56
N GLY A 145 -2.92 -14.71 1.79
CA GLY A 145 -1.62 -15.31 2.06
C GLY A 145 -1.36 -16.58 1.25
N GLU A 146 -2.33 -17.48 1.21
CA GLU A 146 -2.23 -18.74 0.46
C GLU A 146 -2.22 -18.50 -1.07
N HIS A 147 -3.06 -17.58 -1.56
CA HIS A 147 -3.11 -17.18 -2.97
C HIS A 147 -1.75 -16.63 -3.43
N VAL A 148 -1.14 -15.79 -2.61
CA VAL A 148 0.19 -15.23 -2.86
C VAL A 148 1.24 -16.33 -2.78
N ARG A 149 1.24 -17.17 -1.74
CA ARG A 149 2.25 -18.23 -1.54
C ARG A 149 2.32 -19.18 -2.73
N THR A 150 1.17 -19.64 -3.21
CA THR A 150 1.05 -20.57 -4.34
C THR A 150 1.37 -19.93 -5.69
N GLY A 151 1.38 -18.60 -5.78
CA GLY A 151 1.62 -17.88 -7.04
C GLY A 151 0.41 -17.89 -7.97
N ALA A 152 -0.80 -18.04 -7.43
CA ALA A 152 -2.05 -18.00 -8.19
C ALA A 152 -2.42 -16.60 -8.74
N GLY A 153 -1.59 -15.58 -8.49
CA GLY A 153 -1.74 -14.22 -9.00
C GLY A 153 -0.83 -13.94 -10.20
N ASN A 154 -0.50 -12.66 -10.38
CA ASN A 154 0.37 -12.24 -11.47
C ASN A 154 1.80 -12.76 -11.30
N PRO A 155 2.54 -12.96 -12.40
CA PRO A 155 3.93 -13.42 -12.37
C PRO A 155 4.89 -12.53 -11.56
N ASP A 156 4.51 -11.27 -11.28
CA ASP A 156 5.30 -10.37 -10.45
C ASP A 156 5.31 -10.74 -8.95
N GLY A 157 4.42 -11.63 -8.53
CA GLY A 157 4.28 -12.10 -7.16
C GLY A 157 3.71 -11.08 -6.19
N MET A 158 3.07 -10.01 -6.69
CA MET A 158 2.46 -8.93 -5.90
C MET A 158 0.97 -8.78 -6.19
N HIS A 159 0.58 -8.78 -7.46
CA HIS A 159 -0.81 -8.56 -7.85
C HIS A 159 -1.59 -9.87 -7.82
N TRP A 160 -2.82 -9.78 -7.34
CA TRP A 160 -3.67 -10.95 -7.14
C TRP A 160 -4.37 -11.37 -8.42
N GLY A 161 -4.84 -12.61 -8.43
CA GLY A 161 -5.80 -13.09 -9.43
C GLY A 161 -7.21 -12.72 -9.02
N TRP A 162 -8.17 -12.97 -9.92
CA TRP A 162 -9.58 -12.63 -9.71
C TRP A 162 -10.20 -13.25 -8.44
N SER A 163 -9.82 -14.48 -8.09
CA SER A 163 -10.31 -15.17 -6.89
C SER A 163 -10.00 -14.42 -5.60
N ALA A 164 -8.75 -13.96 -5.45
CA ALA A 164 -8.34 -13.16 -4.30
C ALA A 164 -8.96 -11.76 -4.32
N HIS A 165 -9.12 -11.14 -5.50
CA HIS A 165 -9.87 -9.89 -5.61
C HIS A 165 -11.32 -10.03 -5.14
N ARG A 166 -12.00 -11.12 -5.49
CA ARG A 166 -13.36 -11.40 -5.04
C ARG A 166 -13.43 -11.53 -3.51
N ILE A 167 -12.56 -12.33 -2.91
CA ILE A 167 -12.52 -12.54 -1.44
C ILE A 167 -12.29 -11.22 -0.70
N VAL A 168 -11.32 -10.42 -1.16
CA VAL A 168 -11.02 -9.11 -0.55
C VAL A 168 -12.19 -8.14 -0.75
N GLY A 169 -12.82 -8.14 -1.93
CA GLY A 169 -14.00 -7.33 -2.21
C GLY A 169 -15.18 -7.66 -1.29
N GLU A 170 -15.44 -8.96 -1.07
CA GLU A 170 -16.47 -9.43 -0.13
C GLU A 170 -16.18 -8.99 1.31
N ALA A 171 -14.92 -9.08 1.75
CA ALA A 171 -14.51 -8.62 3.07
C ALA A 171 -14.73 -7.11 3.27
N PHE A 172 -14.37 -6.29 2.27
CA PHE A 172 -14.64 -4.85 2.32
C PHE A 172 -16.14 -4.55 2.26
N ALA A 173 -16.90 -5.22 1.40
CA ALA A 173 -18.34 -5.02 1.29
C ALA A 173 -19.05 -5.32 2.62
N MET A 174 -18.66 -6.39 3.31
CA MET A 174 -19.17 -6.72 4.64
C MET A 174 -18.81 -5.66 5.69
N ALA A 175 -17.55 -5.20 5.71
CA ALA A 175 -17.13 -4.14 6.63
C ALA A 175 -17.87 -2.81 6.38
N ILE A 176 -18.05 -2.45 5.11
CA ILE A 176 -18.83 -1.26 4.70
C ILE A 176 -20.29 -1.40 5.16
N LYS A 177 -20.92 -2.55 4.92
CA LYS A 177 -22.30 -2.79 5.36
C LYS A 177 -22.45 -2.62 6.88
N ASN A 178 -21.49 -3.13 7.66
CA ASN A 178 -21.53 -2.99 9.12
C ASN A 178 -21.37 -1.53 9.56
N LEU A 179 -20.48 -0.77 8.92
CA LEU A 179 -20.29 0.65 9.20
C LEU A 179 -21.56 1.46 8.90
N LEU A 180 -22.24 1.19 7.79
CA LEU A 180 -23.47 1.89 7.40
C LEU A 180 -24.71 1.44 8.17
N ALA A 181 -24.66 0.29 8.84
CA ALA A 181 -25.75 -0.20 9.69
C ALA A 181 -25.67 0.34 11.12
N THR A 182 -24.63 1.10 11.46
CA THR A 182 -24.45 1.72 12.78
C THR A 182 -24.93 3.17 12.84
N ASP A 183 -25.42 3.71 11.71
CA ASP A 183 -26.12 4.99 11.57
C ASP A 183 -27.65 4.80 11.61
#